data_AF-A0A2D6U6G0-F1
#
_entry.id   AF-A0A2D6U6G0-F1
#
_cell.length_a   1.000
_cell.length_b   1.000
_cell.length_c   1.000
_cell.angle_alpha   90.00
_cell.angle_beta   90.00
_cell.angle_gamma   90.00
#
_symmetry.space_group_name_H-M   'P 1'
#
loop_
_entity.id
_entity.type
_entity.pdbx_description
1 polymer ?
#
loop_
_entity_poly.entity_id
_entity_poly.type
_entity_poly.pdbx_seq_one_letter_code
_entity_poly.pdbx_strand_id
1 'polypeptide(L)'
;MSDQSDAPAGNPLGGMDLGGLLESAQQMMAGMQAAADEVVQGSAGGGLVTVEVDGHMNFRSVSIDPKAIDPDDVSLLEDLVLAALRDAAEQLQAGQSGAMGGLDLGGLGGLLGGE
;
A
#
# COMPACT_ATOMS: atom_id res chain seq x y z
N MET A 1 27.11 -39.21 -47.06
CA MET A 1 26.15 -40.14 -46.43
C MET A 1 26.15 -39.77 -44.95
N SER A 2 25.54 -38.64 -44.60
CA SER A 2 24.09 -38.45 -44.39
C SER A 2 23.65 -39.09 -43.07
N ASP A 3 23.74 -38.32 -41.99
CA ASP A 3 22.72 -38.38 -40.95
C ASP A 3 22.67 -37.01 -40.24
N GLN A 4 21.88 -36.13 -40.84
CA GLN A 4 21.40 -34.89 -40.26
C GLN A 4 20.01 -35.22 -39.72
N SER A 5 19.87 -35.35 -38.40
CA SER A 5 18.54 -35.43 -37.78
C SER A 5 18.56 -34.77 -36.40
N ASP A 6 17.97 -33.58 -36.38
CA ASP A 6 17.11 -33.08 -35.33
C ASP A 6 17.69 -32.93 -33.91
N ALA A 7 18.14 -31.70 -33.66
CA ALA A 7 18.08 -31.12 -32.34
C ALA A 7 16.60 -30.82 -32.00
N PRO A 8 16.04 -31.31 -30.89
CA PRO A 8 14.94 -30.59 -30.28
C PRO A 8 15.53 -29.34 -29.63
N ALA A 9 15.55 -28.23 -30.37
CA ALA A 9 15.55 -26.90 -29.76
C ALA A 9 14.19 -26.71 -29.07
N GLY A 10 13.99 -27.42 -27.96
CA GLY A 10 12.91 -27.18 -27.03
C GLY A 10 13.14 -25.80 -26.47
N ASN A 11 12.39 -24.83 -26.98
CA ASN A 11 12.38 -23.45 -26.54
C ASN A 11 12.27 -23.42 -25.00
N PRO A 12 13.32 -23.03 -24.24
CA PRO A 12 13.33 -23.12 -22.78
C PRO A 12 12.36 -22.15 -22.09
N LEU A 13 11.53 -21.46 -22.87
CA LEU A 13 10.57 -20.44 -22.44
C LEU A 13 9.11 -20.81 -22.80
N GLY A 14 8.83 -22.03 -23.26
CA GLY A 14 7.54 -22.41 -23.84
C GLY A 14 6.46 -22.96 -22.91
N GLY A 15 6.67 -23.02 -21.59
CA GLY A 15 5.72 -23.71 -20.70
C GLY A 15 5.77 -23.36 -19.22
N MET A 16 6.50 -22.32 -18.82
CA MET A 16 6.44 -21.85 -17.44
C MET A 16 5.16 -21.03 -17.24
N ASP A 17 4.10 -21.76 -16.87
CA ASP A 17 2.98 -21.36 -16.02
C ASP A 17 2.34 -19.97 -16.27
N LEU A 18 1.92 -19.70 -17.52
CA LEU A 18 1.10 -18.51 -17.83
C LEU A 18 -0.18 -18.44 -16.98
N GLY A 19 -0.69 -19.59 -16.53
CA GLY A 19 -1.84 -19.68 -15.61
C GLY A 19 -1.50 -19.19 -14.21
N GLY A 20 -0.41 -19.70 -13.62
CA GLY A 20 0.10 -19.25 -12.32
C GLY A 20 0.49 -17.78 -12.32
N LEU A 21 1.10 -17.28 -13.40
CA LEU A 21 1.44 -15.87 -13.54
C LEU A 21 0.18 -14.99 -13.54
N LEU A 22 -0.87 -15.39 -14.25
CA LEU A 22 -2.13 -14.65 -14.30
C LEU A 22 -2.87 -14.66 -12.95
N GLU A 23 -2.84 -15.78 -12.23
CA GLU A 23 -3.40 -15.91 -10.87
C GLU A 23 -2.66 -14.99 -9.89
N SER A 24 -1.31 -15.00 -9.91
CA SER A 24 -0.49 -14.11 -9.07
C SER A 24 -0.75 -12.63 -9.38
N ALA A 25 -0.87 -12.27 -10.65
CA ALA A 25 -1.19 -10.90 -11.06
C ALA A 25 -2.58 -10.46 -10.57
N GLN A 26 -3.58 -11.36 -10.61
CA GLN A 26 -4.92 -11.06 -10.09
C GLN A 26 -4.92 -10.84 -8.57
N GLN A 27 -4.20 -11.68 -7.82
CA GLN A 27 -4.06 -11.51 -6.37
C GLN A 27 -3.36 -10.21 -6.01
N MET A 28 -2.30 -9.85 -6.74
CA MET A 28 -1.62 -8.57 -6.57
C MET A 28 -2.55 -7.38 -6.84
N MET A 29 -3.32 -7.42 -7.94
CA MET A 29 -4.29 -6.36 -8.24
C MET A 29 -5.37 -6.24 -7.17
N ALA A 30 -5.89 -7.37 -6.67
CA ALA A 30 -6.90 -7.37 -5.61
C ALA A 30 -6.35 -6.81 -4.29
N GLY A 31 -5.12 -7.17 -3.91
CA GLY A 31 -4.44 -6.64 -2.73
C GLY A 31 -4.17 -5.14 -2.83
N MET A 32 -3.75 -4.66 -4.00
CA MET A 32 -3.53 -3.23 -4.25
C MET A 32 -4.84 -2.44 -4.17
N GLN A 33 -5.94 -2.97 -4.73
CA GLN A 33 -7.25 -2.33 -4.66
C GLN A 33 -7.75 -2.27 -3.21
N ALA A 34 -7.61 -3.36 -2.44
CA ALA A 34 -8.00 -3.42 -1.04
C ALA A 34 -7.22 -2.41 -0.17
N ALA A 35 -5.90 -2.29 -0.38
CA ALA A 35 -5.09 -1.31 0.34
C ALA A 35 -5.45 0.15 -0.03
N ALA A 36 -5.90 0.38 -1.26
CA ALA A 36 -6.32 1.70 -1.70
C ALA A 36 -7.67 2.13 -1.09
N ASP A 37 -8.58 1.17 -0.87
CA ASP A 37 -9.89 1.40 -0.25
C ASP A 37 -9.85 1.37 1.30
N GLU A 38 -8.74 0.94 1.89
CA GLU A 38 -8.54 0.95 3.34
C GLU A 38 -8.61 2.36 3.89
N VAL A 39 -9.40 2.54 4.95
CA VAL A 39 -9.53 3.80 5.67
C VAL A 39 -8.73 3.72 6.95
N VAL A 40 -7.83 4.68 7.15
CA VAL A 40 -7.10 4.85 8.40
C VAL A 40 -7.60 6.09 9.13
N GLN A 41 -7.38 6.10 10.45
CA GLN A 41 -7.84 7.15 11.34
C GLN A 41 -6.64 7.75 12.08
N GLY A 42 -6.30 9.00 11.75
CA GLY A 42 -5.32 9.78 12.49
C GLY A 42 -5.94 10.52 13.66
N SER A 43 -5.18 10.74 14.73
CA SER A 43 -5.69 11.46 15.91
C SER A 43 -4.66 12.36 16.59
N ALA A 44 -5.14 13.37 17.32
CA ALA A 44 -4.32 14.26 18.12
C ALA A 44 -5.01 14.65 19.44
N GLY A 45 -4.21 15.14 20.40
CA GLY A 45 -4.72 15.63 21.68
C GLY A 45 -5.38 14.54 22.55
N GLY A 46 -5.03 13.27 22.36
CA GLY A 46 -5.68 12.15 23.06
C GLY A 46 -7.06 11.79 22.48
N GLY A 47 -7.28 12.06 21.19
CA GLY A 47 -8.55 11.78 20.49
C GLY A 47 -9.50 12.98 20.43
N LEU A 48 -9.05 14.15 20.89
CA LEU A 48 -9.81 15.40 20.77
C LEU A 48 -10.03 15.83 19.32
N VAL A 49 -9.07 15.54 18.44
CA VAL A 49 -9.23 15.69 16.99
C VAL A 49 -8.93 14.36 16.33
N THR A 50 -9.78 13.97 15.38
CA THR A 50 -9.69 12.74 14.61
C THR A 50 -9.91 13.04 13.14
N VAL A 51 -9.13 12.42 12.25
CA VAL A 51 -9.27 12.53 10.79
C VAL A 51 -9.30 11.14 10.17
N GLU A 52 -10.26 10.89 9.29
CA GLU A 52 -10.31 9.68 8.47
C GLU A 52 -9.84 9.96 7.05
N VAL A 53 -8.98 9.10 6.53
CA VAL A 53 -8.41 9.20 5.17
C VAL A 53 -8.27 7.81 4.57
N ASP A 54 -8.51 7.66 3.27
CA ASP A 54 -8.28 6.40 2.57
C ASP A 54 -6.89 6.31 1.91
N GLY A 55 -6.55 5.13 1.40
CA GLY A 55 -5.28 4.87 0.70
C GLY A 55 -5.02 5.73 -0.54
N HIS A 56 -6.05 6.44 -1.05
CA HIS A 56 -5.91 7.40 -2.14
C HIS A 56 -5.67 8.84 -1.66
N MET A 57 -5.44 9.04 -0.36
CA MET A 57 -5.37 10.36 0.28
C MET A 57 -6.68 11.16 0.19
N ASN A 58 -7.84 10.50 0.05
CA ASN A 58 -9.13 11.18 0.16
C ASN A 58 -9.53 11.29 1.62
N PHE A 59 -9.58 12.51 2.14
CA PHE A 59 -10.07 12.80 3.49
C PHE A 59 -11.59 12.66 3.53
N ARG A 60 -12.08 11.77 4.40
CA ARG A 60 -13.51 11.44 4.50
C ARG A 60 -14.22 12.21 5.60
N SER A 61 -13.56 12.37 6.74
CA SER A 61 -14.17 13.05 7.88
C SER A 61 -13.13 13.71 8.78
N VAL A 62 -13.58 14.75 9.49
CA VAL A 62 -12.85 15.39 10.59
C VAL A 62 -13.83 15.49 11.76
N SER A 63 -13.44 14.96 12.91
CA SER A 63 -14.20 15.05 14.16
C SER A 63 -13.39 15.82 15.18
N ILE A 64 -14.04 16.80 15.83
CA ILE A 64 -13.43 17.68 16.82
C ILE A 64 -14.31 17.62 18.08
N ASP A 65 -13.73 17.18 19.19
CA ASP A 65 -14.36 17.22 20.49
C ASP A 65 -14.53 18.68 20.93
N PRO A 66 -15.69 19.09 21.46
CA PRO A 66 -15.92 20.45 21.93
C PRO A 66 -14.88 20.95 22.94
N LYS A 67 -14.21 20.05 23.67
CA LYS A 67 -13.13 20.41 24.60
C LYS A 67 -11.88 20.97 23.92
N ALA A 68 -11.68 20.70 22.64
CA ALA A 68 -10.60 21.32 21.85
C ALA A 68 -10.99 22.69 21.27
N ILE A 69 -12.24 23.12 21.43
CA ILE A 69 -12.75 24.38 20.89
C ILE A 69 -12.72 25.44 22.00
N ASP A 70 -11.61 26.16 22.09
CA ASP A 70 -11.49 27.35 22.92
C ASP A 70 -11.46 28.60 22.03
N PRO A 71 -12.46 29.50 22.10
CA PRO A 71 -12.47 30.72 21.29
C PRO A 71 -11.33 31.68 21.64
N ASP A 72 -10.75 31.58 22.83
CA ASP A 72 -9.62 32.41 23.27
C ASP A 72 -8.27 31.81 22.83
N ASP A 73 -8.24 30.54 22.40
CA ASP A 73 -7.03 29.83 21.93
C ASP A 73 -7.30 28.95 20.68
N VAL A 74 -7.60 29.61 19.56
CA VAL A 74 -7.80 28.94 18.26
C VAL A 74 -6.51 28.25 17.77
N SER A 75 -5.34 28.77 18.15
CA SER A 75 -4.04 28.24 17.74
C SER A 75 -3.85 26.79 18.19
N LEU A 76 -4.31 26.45 19.39
CA LEU A 76 -4.30 25.08 19.88
C LEU A 76 -5.10 24.13 18.98
N LEU A 77 -6.28 24.54 18.54
CA LEU A 77 -7.12 23.73 17.66
C LEU A 77 -6.45 23.53 16.29
N GLU A 78 -5.84 24.57 15.74
CA GLU A 78 -5.09 24.49 14.49
C GLU A 78 -3.92 23.49 14.58
N ASP A 79 -3.15 23.53 15.67
CA ASP A 79 -2.05 22.59 15.92
C ASP A 79 -2.56 21.15 16.05
N LEU A 80 -3.66 20.93 16.76
CA LEU A 80 -4.28 19.60 16.91
C LEU A 80 -4.76 19.04 15.57
N VAL A 81 -5.39 19.85 14.73
CA VAL A 81 -5.83 19.43 13.39
C VAL A 81 -4.62 19.05 12.53
N LEU A 82 -3.57 19.87 12.55
CA LEU A 82 -2.35 19.58 11.80
C LEU A 82 -1.66 18.31 12.29
N ALA A 83 -1.62 18.08 13.60
CA ALA A 83 -1.10 16.86 14.19
C ALA A 83 -1.91 15.62 13.77
N ALA A 84 -3.24 15.68 13.80
CA ALA A 84 -4.10 14.56 13.42
C ALA A 84 -3.96 14.22 11.92
N LEU A 85 -3.79 15.23 11.06
CA LEU A 85 -3.52 15.03 9.63
C LEU A 85 -2.17 14.35 9.38
N ARG A 86 -1.12 14.76 10.11
CA ARG A 86 0.20 14.13 10.03
C ARG A 86 0.16 12.68 10.49
N ASP A 87 -0.50 12.42 11.62
CA ASP A 87 -0.68 11.07 12.15
C ASP A 87 -1.43 10.16 11.15
N ALA A 88 -2.49 10.66 10.52
CA ALA A 88 -3.21 9.93 9.47
C ALA A 88 -2.31 9.59 8.27
N ALA A 89 -1.50 10.56 7.81
CA ALA A 89 -0.58 10.37 6.69
C ALA A 89 0.57 9.41 7.02
N GLU A 90 1.07 9.41 8.26
CA GLU A 90 2.08 8.47 8.75
C GLU A 90 1.52 7.04 8.81
N GLN A 91 0.29 6.88 9.29
CA GLN A 91 -0.38 5.58 9.31
C GLN A 91 -0.63 5.03 7.90
N LEU A 92 -1.03 5.87 6.94
CA LEU A 92 -1.15 5.47 5.53
C LEU A 92 0.19 5.00 4.94
N GLN A 93 1.28 5.70 5.24
CA GLN A 93 2.62 5.33 4.77
C GLN A 93 3.11 4.03 5.39
N ALA A 94 2.82 3.81 6.68
CA ALA A 94 3.14 2.57 7.38
C ALA A 94 2.35 1.39 6.81
N GLY A 95 1.06 1.56 6.53
CA GLY A 95 0.22 0.54 5.87
C GLY A 95 0.71 0.18 4.47
N GLN A 96 1.04 1.18 3.64
CA GLN A 96 1.58 0.96 2.30
C GLN A 96 2.96 0.29 2.31
N SER A 97 3.83 0.66 3.25
CA SER A 97 5.15 0.05 3.43
C SER A 97 5.05 -1.39 3.94
N GLY A 98 4.07 -1.69 4.81
CA GLY A 98 3.79 -3.05 5.27
C GLY A 98 3.24 -3.93 4.14
N ALA A 99 2.34 -3.40 3.32
CA ALA A 99 1.80 -4.08 2.15
C ALA A 99 2.91 -4.38 1.11
N MET A 100 3.76 -3.39 0.79
CA MET A 100 4.90 -3.56 -0.13
C MET A 100 6.03 -4.44 0.45
N GLY A 101 6.27 -4.37 1.76
CA GLY A 101 7.24 -5.22 2.45
C GLY A 101 6.80 -6.67 2.57
N GLY A 102 5.48 -6.93 2.58
CA GLY A 102 4.87 -8.26 2.50
C GLY A 102 4.76 -8.79 1.07
N LEU A 103 4.76 -7.92 0.06
CA LEU A 103 4.67 -8.24 -1.38
C LEU A 103 6.02 -8.60 -2.04
N ASP A 104 7.00 -9.02 -1.23
CA ASP A 104 8.23 -9.68 -1.69
C ASP A 104 9.25 -8.73 -2.37
N LEU A 105 10.45 -8.61 -1.78
CA LEU A 105 11.69 -8.26 -2.51
C LEU A 105 12.74 -9.39 -2.44
N GLY A 106 12.44 -10.50 -1.77
CA GLY A 106 13.37 -11.61 -1.55
C GLY A 106 13.27 -12.71 -2.62
N GLY A 107 12.06 -13.06 -3.04
CA GLY A 107 11.74 -13.91 -4.18
C GLY A 107 11.77 -13.16 -5.52
N LEU A 108 11.36 -11.89 -5.58
CA LEU A 108 11.38 -11.11 -6.84
C LEU A 108 12.79 -10.60 -7.15
N GLY A 109 13.56 -10.25 -6.12
CA GLY A 109 14.97 -9.89 -6.23
C GLY A 109 15.85 -11.05 -6.70
N GLY A 110 15.51 -12.29 -6.32
CA GLY A 110 16.18 -13.50 -6.84
C GLY A 110 15.80 -13.87 -8.28
N LEU A 111 14.68 -13.35 -8.79
CA LEU A 111 14.22 -13.59 -10.16
C LEU A 111 14.60 -12.46 -11.14
N LEU A 112 14.85 -11.24 -10.65
CA LEU A 112 15.27 -10.09 -11.47
C LEU A 112 16.76 -9.72 -11.32
N GLY A 113 17.44 -10.24 -10.30
CA GLY A 113 18.87 -10.03 -10.05
C GLY A 113 19.67 -11.31 -10.29
N GLY A 114 19.76 -11.72 -11.56
CA GLY A 114 20.77 -12.69 -11.97
C GLY A 114 22.08 -11.96 -12.26
N GLU A 115 23.09 -12.20 -11.41
CA GLU A 115 24.51 -12.49 -11.72
C GLU A 115 25.32 -12.67 -10.42
#